data_AF-A0A377VUP6-F1
#
_entry.id   AF-A0A377VUP6-F1
#
_cell.length_a   1.000
_cell.length_b   1.000
_cell.length_c   1.000
_cell.angle_alpha   90.00
_cell.angle_beta   90.00
_cell.angle_gamma   90.00
#
_symmetry.space_group_name_H-M   'P 1'
#
loop_
_entity.id
_entity.type
_entity.pdbx_description
1 polymer ?
#
loop_
_entity_poly.entity_id
_entity_poly.type
_entity_poly.pdbx_seq_one_letter_code
_entity_poly.pdbx_strand_id
1 'polypeptide(L)'
;MKQLNKYLASLGFEKHPDKTFIGKVSRGFDWLGAWLTDKGVVGIAPRALTTTGRRSVGFMSRHVHWSKTKQARRVSDYRARWKIWGAMVGLLSSAPSYALIEVIRQAGRMLPGAFR
;
A
#
# COMPACT_ATOMS: atom_id res chain seq x y z
N MET A 1 -14.45 -15.53 -6.18
CA MET A 1 -13.94 -14.86 -7.41
C MET A 1 -14.99 -14.71 -8.50
N LYS A 2 -15.72 -15.76 -8.91
CA LYS A 2 -16.76 -15.63 -9.96
C LYS A 2 -17.84 -14.58 -9.65
N GLN A 3 -18.26 -14.49 -8.40
CA GLN A 3 -19.28 -13.54 -7.93
C GLN A 3 -18.81 -12.08 -7.97
N LEU A 4 -17.59 -11.80 -7.48
CA LEU A 4 -16.95 -10.48 -7.60
C LEU A 4 -16.78 -10.05 -9.06
N ASN A 5 -16.32 -10.95 -9.93
CA ASN A 5 -16.16 -10.65 -11.35
C ASN A 5 -17.50 -10.32 -12.02
N LYS A 6 -18.57 -11.06 -11.71
CA LYS A 6 -19.92 -10.78 -12.21
C LYS A 6 -20.42 -9.40 -11.76
N TYR A 7 -20.16 -9.04 -10.50
CA TYR A 7 -20.56 -7.73 -9.98
C TYR A 7 -19.77 -6.58 -10.62
N LEU A 8 -18.44 -6.70 -10.72
CA LEU A 8 -17.63 -5.72 -11.44
C LEU A 8 -18.09 -5.57 -12.89
N ALA A 9 -18.36 -6.69 -13.58
CA ALA A 9 -18.88 -6.67 -14.95
C ALA A 9 -20.26 -6.01 -15.06
N SER A 10 -21.15 -6.21 -14.08
CA SER A 10 -22.46 -5.55 -14.05
C SER A 10 -22.37 -4.02 -13.94
N LEU A 11 -21.25 -3.52 -13.40
CA LEU A 11 -20.93 -2.10 -13.32
C LEU A 11 -20.06 -1.61 -14.50
N GLY A 12 -19.78 -2.47 -15.50
CA GLY A 12 -18.92 -2.15 -16.63
C GLY A 12 -17.41 -2.15 -16.33
N PHE A 13 -17.00 -2.69 -15.18
CA PHE A 13 -15.59 -2.78 -14.81
C PHE A 13 -14.98 -4.14 -15.15
N GLU A 14 -13.74 -4.10 -15.65
CA GLU A 14 -12.90 -5.28 -15.83
C GLU A 14 -11.65 -5.19 -14.93
N LYS A 15 -11.17 -6.35 -14.47
CA LYS A 15 -9.93 -6.43 -13.70
C LYS A 15 -8.73 -6.38 -14.63
N HIS A 16 -7.81 -5.46 -14.37
CA HIS A 16 -6.55 -5.43 -15.11
C HIS A 16 -5.69 -6.65 -14.75
N PRO A 17 -5.23 -7.47 -15.73
CA PRO A 17 -4.52 -8.71 -15.47
C PRO A 17 -3.23 -8.49 -14.68
N ASP A 18 -2.46 -7.45 -15.03
CA ASP A 18 -1.17 -7.19 -14.36
C ASP A 18 -1.28 -6.56 -12.97
N LYS A 19 -2.43 -5.94 -12.63
CA LYS A 19 -2.64 -5.28 -11.34
C LYS A 19 -3.40 -6.14 -10.35
N THR A 20 -3.94 -7.26 -10.82
CA THR A 20 -4.76 -8.16 -10.01
C THR A 20 -3.93 -9.37 -9.63
N PHE A 21 -3.42 -9.39 -8.40
CA PHE A 21 -2.80 -10.60 -7.86
C PHE A 21 -3.88 -11.56 -7.35
N ILE A 22 -3.94 -12.76 -7.94
CA ILE A 22 -4.80 -13.85 -7.49
C ILE A 22 -3.88 -14.99 -7.06
N GLY A 23 -3.60 -15.08 -5.76
CA GLY A 23 -2.67 -16.05 -5.20
C GLY A 23 -2.76 -16.17 -3.68
N LYS A 24 -1.92 -17.03 -3.10
CA LYS A 24 -1.86 -17.21 -1.64
C LYS A 24 -1.25 -15.98 -0.99
N VAL A 25 -1.90 -15.47 0.06
CA VAL A 25 -1.44 -14.32 0.85
C VAL A 25 -0.07 -14.59 1.50
N SER A 26 0.26 -15.85 1.80
CA SER A 26 1.58 -16.24 2.34
C SER A 26 2.76 -15.90 1.43
N ARG A 27 2.55 -15.70 0.12
CA ARG A 27 3.61 -15.23 -0.80
C ARG A 27 3.97 -13.75 -0.61
N GLY A 28 3.14 -13.01 0.11
CA GLY A 28 3.29 -11.57 0.29
C GLY A 28 2.77 -10.77 -0.90
N PHE A 29 2.23 -9.59 -0.62
CA PHE A 29 1.94 -8.59 -1.64
C PHE A 29 2.10 -7.17 -1.10
N ASP A 30 2.31 -6.24 -2.02
CA ASP A 30 2.37 -4.80 -1.72
C ASP A 30 0.95 -4.28 -1.47
N TRP A 31 0.68 -3.89 -0.23
CA TRP A 31 -0.54 -3.22 0.16
C TRP A 31 -0.22 -1.79 0.63
N LEU A 32 -0.45 -0.82 -0.24
CA LEU A 32 -0.21 0.61 0.02
C LEU A 32 1.23 0.93 0.48
N GLY A 33 2.21 0.14 0.04
CA GLY A 33 3.61 0.25 0.42
C GLY A 33 4.02 -0.60 1.63
N ALA A 34 3.09 -1.24 2.33
CA ALA A 34 3.38 -2.24 3.35
C ALA A 34 3.45 -3.65 2.72
N TRP A 35 4.35 -4.50 3.23
CA TRP A 35 4.44 -5.89 2.81
C TRP A 35 3.51 -6.74 3.68
N LEU A 36 2.40 -7.19 3.08
CA LEU A 36 1.34 -7.94 3.77
C LEU A 36 1.45 -9.42 3.45
N THR A 37 1.48 -10.27 4.49
CA THR A 37 1.52 -11.74 4.41
C THR A 37 0.41 -12.36 5.27
N ASP A 38 0.37 -13.69 5.37
CA ASP A 38 -0.54 -14.42 6.26
C ASP A 38 -0.27 -14.14 7.75
N LYS A 39 0.90 -13.58 8.08
CA LYS A 39 1.26 -13.10 9.42
C LYS A 39 0.86 -11.65 9.68
N GLY A 40 0.18 -10.99 8.74
CA GLY A 40 -0.09 -9.55 8.77
C GLY A 40 0.99 -8.75 8.06
N VAL A 41 1.10 -7.46 8.42
CA VAL A 41 2.17 -6.60 7.90
C VAL A 41 3.50 -7.08 8.48
N VAL A 42 4.51 -7.29 7.65
CA VAL A 42 5.84 -7.76 8.10
C VAL A 42 6.95 -6.77 7.80
N GLY A 43 6.61 -5.62 7.20
CA GLY A 43 7.55 -4.54 6.93
C GLY A 43 7.12 -3.66 5.76
N ILE A 44 8.08 -2.91 5.22
CA ILE A 44 7.88 -2.05 4.04
C ILE A 44 8.04 -2.89 2.77
N ALA A 45 7.15 -2.69 1.80
CA ALA A 45 7.21 -3.37 0.52
C ALA A 45 8.49 -3.00 -0.26
N PRO A 46 9.13 -3.94 -0.98
CA PRO A 46 10.35 -3.66 -1.76
C PRO A 46 10.18 -2.51 -2.77
N ARG A 47 9.00 -2.44 -3.40
CA ARG A 47 8.65 -1.34 -4.32
C ARG A 47 8.65 0.02 -3.62
N ALA A 48 8.15 0.10 -2.40
CA ALA A 48 8.10 1.35 -1.64
C ALA A 48 9.51 1.88 -1.32
N LEU A 49 10.45 1.00 -0.98
CA LEU A 49 11.85 1.35 -0.72
C LEU A 49 12.53 1.94 -1.96
N THR A 50 12.38 1.30 -3.11
CA THR A 50 12.97 1.76 -4.38
C THR A 50 12.30 3.03 -4.92
N THR A 51 10.99 3.17 -4.71
CA THR A 51 10.21 4.30 -5.25
C THR A 51 10.52 5.62 -4.56
N THR A 52 10.80 5.62 -3.25
CA THR A 52 11.02 6.87 -2.49
C THR A 52 12.27 7.64 -2.93
N GLY A 53 13.35 6.93 -3.22
CA GLY A 53 14.55 7.53 -3.82
C GLY A 53 14.26 8.10 -5.21
N ARG A 54 13.61 7.31 -6.07
CA ARG A 54 13.24 7.72 -7.43
C ARG A 54 12.30 8.94 -7.44
N ARG A 55 11.36 9.03 -6.49
CA ARG A 55 10.46 10.19 -6.34
C ARG A 55 11.21 11.45 -5.97
N SER A 56 12.20 11.35 -5.08
CA SER A 56 13.01 12.51 -4.67
C SER A 56 13.85 13.04 -5.85
N VAL A 57 14.48 12.14 -6.61
CA VAL A 57 15.23 12.51 -7.83
C VAL A 57 14.29 13.11 -8.89
N GLY A 58 13.19 12.42 -9.20
CA GLY A 58 12.22 12.90 -10.19
C GLY A 58 11.59 14.25 -9.81
N PHE A 59 11.41 14.53 -8.52
CA PHE A 59 10.94 15.83 -8.04
C PHE A 59 11.94 16.94 -8.35
N MET A 60 13.23 16.73 -8.06
CA MET A 60 14.28 17.71 -8.36
C MET A 60 14.40 17.97 -9.87
N SER A 61 14.39 16.91 -10.69
CA SER A 61 14.45 17.05 -12.15
C SER A 61 13.25 17.81 -12.71
N ARG A 62 12.04 17.54 -12.22
CA ARG A 62 10.81 18.22 -12.68
C ARG A 62 10.74 19.69 -12.27
N HIS A 63 11.33 20.04 -11.14
CA HIS A 63 11.30 21.39 -10.59
C HIS A 63 12.67 22.07 -10.69
N VAL A 64 13.41 21.81 -11.76
CA VAL A 64 14.74 22.42 -11.99
C VAL A 64 14.71 23.95 -11.93
N HIS A 65 13.58 24.54 -12.34
CA HIS A 65 13.34 25.99 -12.34
C HIS A 65 13.08 26.59 -10.95
N TRP A 66 12.96 25.78 -9.88
CA TRP A 66 12.82 26.29 -8.51
C TRP A 66 14.17 26.60 -7.89
N SER A 67 14.22 27.53 -6.94
CA SER A 67 15.43 27.75 -6.14
C SER A 67 15.85 26.48 -5.40
N LYS A 68 17.16 26.27 -5.26
CA LYS A 68 17.72 25.09 -4.58
C LYS A 68 17.22 24.95 -3.14
N THR A 69 17.07 26.06 -2.43
CA THR A 69 16.51 26.10 -1.06
C THR A 69 15.07 25.60 -1.02
N LYS A 70 14.22 26.03 -1.98
CA LYS A 70 12.83 25.57 -2.05
C LYS A 70 12.74 24.08 -2.39
N GLN A 71 13.58 23.60 -3.32
CA GLN A 71 13.65 22.17 -3.65
C GLN A 71 14.09 21.34 -2.44
N ALA A 72 15.18 21.75 -1.77
CA ALA A 72 15.73 21.07 -0.61
C ALA A 72 14.71 20.97 0.53
N ARG A 73 13.98 22.07 0.82
CA ARG A 73 12.94 22.06 1.85
C ARG A 73 11.81 21.07 1.55
N ARG A 74 11.32 21.03 0.30
CA ARG A 74 10.27 20.09 -0.09
C ARG A 74 10.71 18.63 -0.03
N VAL A 75 11.94 18.34 -0.46
CA VAL A 75 12.51 16.99 -0.35
C VAL A 75 12.68 16.61 1.13
N SER A 76 13.12 17.54 1.98
CA SER A 76 13.22 17.32 3.43
C SER A 76 11.86 17.00 4.05
N ASP A 77 10.82 17.80 3.77
CA ASP A 77 9.46 17.59 4.26
C ASP A 77 8.91 16.23 3.82
N TYR A 78 9.14 15.86 2.56
CA TYR A 78 8.76 14.55 2.03
C TYR A 78 9.47 13.41 2.78
N ARG A 79 10.79 13.52 2.99
CA ARG A 79 11.58 12.52 3.73
C ARG A 79 11.14 12.42 5.19
N ALA A 80 10.75 13.53 5.82
CA ALA A 80 10.21 13.53 7.18
C ALA A 80 8.89 12.74 7.26
N ARG A 81 7.95 13.02 6.35
CA ARG A 81 6.67 12.28 6.25
C ARG A 81 6.90 10.80 5.93
N TRP A 82 7.84 10.49 5.04
CA TRP A 82 8.20 9.11 4.72
C TRP A 82 8.74 8.35 5.94
N LYS A 83 9.58 8.99 6.76
CA LYS A 83 10.09 8.39 8.00
C LYS A 83 8.97 8.10 9.01
N ILE A 84 8.04 9.03 9.19
CA ILE A 84 6.87 8.83 10.07
C ILE A 84 6.04 7.65 9.58
N TRP A 85 5.71 7.62 8.29
CA TRP A 85 4.97 6.51 7.70
C TRP A 85 5.72 5.17 7.84
N GLY A 86 7.04 5.16 7.58
CA GLY A 86 7.87 3.98 7.75
C GLY A 86 7.91 3.46 9.19
N ALA A 87 7.94 4.38 10.17
CA ALA A 87 7.83 4.03 11.59
C ALA A 87 6.46 3.40 11.93
N MET A 88 5.37 3.91 11.36
CA MET A 88 4.03 3.32 11.53
C MET A 88 3.95 1.91 10.94
N VAL A 89 4.52 1.69 9.75
CA VAL A 89 4.62 0.35 9.15
C VAL A 89 5.47 -0.59 10.01
N GLY A 90 6.57 -0.08 10.57
CA GLY A 90 7.40 -0.81 11.54
C GLY A 90 6.60 -1.24 12.77
N LEU A 91 5.82 -0.32 13.36
CA LEU A 91 4.95 -0.62 14.50
C LEU A 91 3.93 -1.70 14.16
N LEU A 92 3.29 -1.60 13.00
CA LEU A 92 2.35 -2.63 12.50
C LEU A 92 3.02 -3.98 12.30
N SER A 93 4.30 -4.01 11.91
CA SER A 93 5.05 -5.26 11.76
C SER A 93 5.49 -5.92 13.06
N SER A 94 5.63 -5.13 14.13
CA SER A 94 5.91 -5.63 15.48
C SER A 94 4.65 -6.02 16.27
N ALA A 95 3.46 -5.65 15.78
CA ALA A 95 2.20 -5.98 16.43
C ALA A 95 1.86 -7.47 16.24
N PRO A 96 1.43 -8.19 17.29
CA PRO A 96 1.03 -9.58 17.15
C PRO A 96 -0.13 -9.70 16.14
N SER A 97 0.00 -10.66 15.23
CA SER A 97 -0.81 -10.87 14.01
C SER A 97 -2.34 -10.90 14.25
N TYR A 98 -2.78 -11.19 15.47
CA TYR A 98 -4.19 -11.23 15.85
C TYR A 98 -4.90 -9.88 15.70
N ALA A 99 -4.23 -8.75 15.90
CA ALA A 99 -4.89 -7.43 15.80
C ALA A 99 -5.32 -7.11 14.36
N LEU A 100 -4.51 -7.44 13.35
CA LEU A 100 -4.84 -7.25 11.94
C LEU A 100 -5.83 -8.29 11.43
N ILE A 101 -5.74 -9.54 11.90
CA ILE A 101 -6.72 -10.58 11.57
C ILE A 101 -8.10 -10.20 12.11
N GLU A 102 -8.20 -9.67 13.33
CA GLU A 102 -9.49 -9.19 13.87
C GLU A 102 -10.01 -7.97 13.11
N VAL A 103 -9.16 -7.02 12.70
CA VAL A 103 -9.59 -5.87 11.88
C VAL A 103 -10.08 -6.32 10.49
N ILE A 104 -9.36 -7.23 9.83
CA ILE A 104 -9.76 -7.79 8.52
C ILE A 104 -11.03 -8.65 8.67
N ARG A 105 -11.16 -9.41 9.77
CA ARG A 105 -12.35 -10.20 10.08
C ARG A 105 -13.54 -9.32 10.44
N GLN A 106 -13.35 -8.23 11.18
CA GLN A 106 -14.38 -7.23 11.48
C GLN A 106 -14.80 -6.49 10.20
N ALA A 107 -13.87 -6.09 9.35
CA ALA A 107 -14.18 -5.52 8.04
C ALA A 107 -14.95 -6.52 7.14
N GLY A 108 -14.63 -7.82 7.21
CA GLY A 108 -15.38 -8.88 6.54
C GLY A 108 -16.77 -9.15 7.17
N ARG A 109 -16.94 -8.96 8.48
CA ARG A 109 -18.22 -9.08 9.19
C ARG A 109 -19.10 -7.82 9.08
N MET A 110 -18.53 -6.67 8.72
CA MET A 110 -19.25 -5.41 8.45
C MET A 110 -19.90 -5.36 7.06
N LEU A 111 -19.76 -6.42 6.25
CA LEU A 111 -20.59 -6.67 5.06
C LEU A 111 -21.59 -7.84 5.26
N PRO A 112 -22.47 -7.85 6.28
CA PRO A 112 -23.59 -8.77 6.26
C PRO A 112 -24.65 -8.18 5.32
N GLY A 113 -24.66 -8.64 4.06
CA GLY A 113 -25.76 -8.36 3.12
C GLY A 113 -25.39 -8.02 1.68
N ALA A 114 -24.11 -7.95 1.30
CA ALA A 114 -23.75 -7.57 -0.07
C ALA A 114 -23.70 -8.72 -1.09
N PHE A 115 -23.87 -9.97 -0.65
CA PHE A 115 -24.15 -11.09 -1.54
C PHE A 115 -25.06 -12.09 -0.84
N ARG A 116 -26.23 -12.27 -1.44
CA ARG A 116 -27.14 -13.38 -1.17
C ARG A 116 -26.51 -14.70 -1.64
#